data_AF-A7IDJ1-F1
#
_entry.id   AF-A7IDJ1-F1
#
_cell.length_a   1.000
_cell.length_b   1.000
_cell.length_c   1.000
_cell.angle_alpha   90.00
_cell.angle_beta   90.00
_cell.angle_gamma   90.00
#
_symmetry.space_group_name_H-M   'P 1'
#
loop_
_entity.id
_entity.type
_entity.pdbx_description
1 polymer ?
#
loop_
_entity_poly.entity_id
_entity_poly.type
_entity_poly.pdbx_seq_one_letter_code
_entity_poly.pdbx_strand_id
1 'polypeptide(L)'
;MDVPEDVSLAQEAGWPPSPAVAVAEGCAAPVMRLFQHHVYEYGRGVRALFLMTLCRAELPLVLARLGRHGIDHFVQEVSPVKVNLFFGRPAFVAVARAVVTRPLNTLTAEEDFMLGTLLGYDKEQQCRRYLGRSGRGQPEEVALAAE
;
A
#
# COMPACT_ATOMS: atom_id res chain seq x y z
N MET A 1 -44.00 -12.59 -6.40
CA MET A 1 -42.65 -12.71 -6.98
C MET A 1 -41.70 -12.33 -5.87
N ASP A 2 -41.43 -13.32 -5.04
CA ASP A 2 -40.57 -13.23 -3.87
C ASP A 2 -39.11 -13.05 -4.30
N VAL A 3 -38.48 -12.04 -3.73
CA VAL A 3 -37.03 -11.88 -3.75
C VAL A 3 -36.51 -12.71 -2.58
N PRO A 4 -35.65 -13.72 -2.79
CA PRO A 4 -34.95 -14.31 -1.66
C PRO A 4 -33.78 -13.39 -1.30
N GLU A 5 -33.93 -12.73 -0.16
CA GLU A 5 -32.79 -12.37 0.69
C GLU A 5 -32.02 -13.64 1.09
N ASP A 6 -30.73 -13.43 1.35
CA ASP A 6 -29.82 -14.32 2.08
C ASP A 6 -28.87 -15.19 1.25
N VAL A 7 -27.64 -14.68 1.09
CA VAL A 7 -26.42 -15.46 1.37
C VAL A 7 -25.44 -14.53 2.09
N SER A 8 -25.74 -14.23 3.35
CA SER A 8 -24.71 -14.00 4.35
C SER A 8 -24.17 -15.36 4.76
N LEU A 9 -23.01 -15.78 4.22
CA LEU A 9 -22.19 -16.89 4.74
C LEU A 9 -20.90 -16.99 3.90
N ALA A 10 -19.92 -16.16 4.24
CA ALA A 10 -18.51 -16.46 3.98
C ALA A 10 -17.76 -16.31 5.31
N GLN A 11 -17.87 -17.41 6.05
CA GLN A 11 -17.03 -17.91 7.13
C GLN A 11 -15.88 -17.02 7.59
N GLU A 12 -15.92 -16.78 8.90
CA GLU A 12 -14.80 -16.45 9.76
C GLU A 12 -13.57 -17.32 9.44
N ALA A 13 -12.63 -16.75 8.70
CA ALA A 13 -11.29 -17.31 8.58
C ALA A 13 -10.54 -16.99 9.87
N GLY A 14 -10.61 -17.91 10.84
CA GLY A 14 -9.75 -17.96 12.01
C GLY A 14 -8.29 -17.98 11.58
N TRP A 15 -7.70 -16.79 11.50
CA TRP A 15 -6.26 -16.62 11.29
C TRP A 15 -5.52 -17.15 12.52
N PRO A 16 -4.50 -18.01 12.36
CA PRO A 16 -3.80 -18.59 13.50
C PRO A 16 -3.05 -17.50 14.30
N PRO A 17 -2.88 -17.66 15.63
CA PRO A 17 -2.01 -16.80 16.40
C PRO A 17 -0.56 -16.96 15.90
N SER A 18 0.17 -15.84 15.83
CA SER A 18 1.54 -15.76 15.32
C SER A 18 2.44 -16.89 15.88
N PRO A 19 3.13 -17.67 15.03
CA PRO A 19 4.24 -18.45 15.53
C PRO A 19 5.39 -17.49 15.84
N ALA A 20 6.01 -17.65 17.00
CA ALA A 20 7.34 -17.13 17.26
C ALA A 20 8.29 -17.71 16.18
N VAL A 21 8.60 -16.93 15.14
CA VAL A 21 9.42 -17.38 14.02
C VAL A 21 10.89 -17.29 14.40
N ALA A 22 11.52 -18.45 14.54
CA ALA A 22 12.97 -18.61 14.62
C ALA A 22 13.64 -17.89 13.44
N VAL A 23 14.53 -16.95 13.77
CA VAL A 23 15.16 -16.05 12.81
C VAL A 23 16.38 -16.76 12.21
N ALA A 24 16.32 -17.06 10.92
CA ALA A 24 17.53 -17.40 10.15
C ALA A 24 18.27 -16.10 9.80
N GLU A 25 19.52 -16.00 10.22
CA GLU A 25 20.39 -14.84 10.08
C GLU A 25 20.89 -14.63 8.64
N GLY A 26 21.08 -13.35 8.28
CA GLY A 26 21.82 -12.92 7.09
C GLY A 26 21.06 -11.91 6.22
N CYS A 27 21.32 -10.61 6.42
CA CYS A 27 20.89 -9.43 5.63
C CYS A 27 19.38 -9.20 5.40
N ALA A 28 18.57 -10.24 5.26
CA ALA A 28 17.14 -10.22 4.94
C ALA A 28 16.19 -10.18 6.15
N ALA A 29 16.70 -10.33 7.38
CA ALA A 29 15.87 -10.41 8.58
C ALA A 29 15.02 -9.14 8.83
N PRO A 30 15.54 -7.90 8.65
CA PRO A 30 14.73 -6.69 8.79
C PRO A 30 13.63 -6.60 7.71
N VAL A 31 13.97 -6.89 6.45
CA VAL A 31 13.03 -6.88 5.32
C VAL A 31 11.89 -7.88 5.54
N MET A 32 12.22 -9.09 5.99
CA MET A 32 11.23 -10.12 6.22
C MET A 32 10.30 -9.78 7.40
N ARG A 33 10.81 -9.16 8.47
CA ARG A 33 9.98 -8.67 9.57
C ARG A 33 9.00 -7.59 9.10
N LEU A 34 9.48 -6.62 8.32
CA LEU A 34 8.61 -5.58 7.74
C LEU A 34 7.55 -6.18 6.81
N PHE A 35 7.94 -7.12 5.95
CA PHE A 35 7.01 -7.84 5.08
C PHE A 35 5.92 -8.57 5.88
N GLN A 36 6.29 -9.31 6.94
CA GLN A 36 5.34 -10.01 7.79
C GLN A 36 4.35 -9.05 8.46
N HIS A 37 4.83 -7.89 8.91
CA HIS A 37 3.97 -6.86 9.46
C HIS A 37 2.94 -6.37 8.44
N HIS A 38 3.35 -6.11 7.20
CA HIS A 38 2.44 -5.70 6.13
C HIS A 38 1.43 -6.78 5.75
N VAL A 39 1.84 -8.06 5.70
CA VAL A 39 0.91 -9.17 5.45
C VAL A 39 -0.12 -9.29 6.57
N TYR A 40 0.29 -9.07 7.83
CA TYR A 40 -0.64 -9.03 8.96
C TYR A 40 -1.66 -7.89 8.82
N GLU A 41 -1.20 -6.68 8.52
CA GLU A 41 -2.09 -5.53 8.28
C GLU A 41 -3.05 -5.75 7.11
N TYR A 42 -2.56 -6.37 6.03
CA TYR A 42 -3.35 -6.75 4.87
C TYR A 42 -4.46 -7.73 5.27
N GLY A 43 -4.12 -8.79 6.01
CA GLY A 43 -5.08 -9.78 6.48
C GLY A 43 -6.12 -9.21 7.46
N ARG A 44 -5.76 -8.18 8.22
CA ARG A 44 -6.67 -7.45 9.11
C ARG A 44 -7.51 -6.38 8.40
N GLY A 45 -7.26 -6.12 7.11
CA GLY A 45 -7.98 -5.10 6.34
C GLY A 45 -7.63 -3.66 6.71
N VAL A 46 -6.50 -3.41 7.38
CA VAL A 46 -6.09 -2.07 7.81
C VAL A 46 -5.69 -1.21 6.60
N ARG A 47 -4.99 -1.82 5.64
CA ARG A 47 -4.56 -1.19 4.39
C ARG A 47 -4.68 -2.17 3.23
N ALA A 48 -4.96 -1.62 2.04
CA ALA A 48 -5.20 -2.41 0.84
C ALA A 48 -4.03 -2.39 -0.16
N LEU A 49 -3.08 -1.47 -0.01
CA LEU A 49 -1.86 -1.37 -0.82
C LEU A 49 -0.67 -1.04 0.07
N PHE A 50 0.45 -1.70 -0.20
CA PHE A 50 1.71 -1.50 0.51
C PHE A 50 2.81 -1.18 -0.50
N LEU A 51 3.79 -0.40 -0.05
CA LEU A 51 5.01 -0.09 -0.79
C LEU A 51 6.21 -0.45 0.08
N MET A 52 7.09 -1.30 -0.45
CA MET A 52 8.40 -1.58 0.13
C MET A 52 9.49 -1.20 -0.87
N THR A 53 10.48 -0.43 -0.45
CA THR A 53 11.70 -0.22 -1.23
C THR A 53 12.74 -1.24 -0.81
N LEU A 54 13.19 -2.07 -1.74
CA LEU A 54 14.06 -3.21 -1.50
C LEU A 54 15.34 -3.11 -2.33
N CYS A 55 16.39 -3.79 -1.90
CA CYS A 55 17.50 -4.09 -2.79
C CYS A 55 17.08 -5.17 -3.81
N ARG A 56 17.64 -5.11 -5.02
CA ARG A 56 17.33 -6.07 -6.09
C ARG A 56 17.62 -7.53 -5.69
N ALA A 57 18.61 -7.75 -4.84
CA ALA A 57 18.95 -9.07 -4.30
C ALA A 57 17.90 -9.63 -3.33
N GLU A 58 17.11 -8.78 -2.68
CA GLU A 58 16.08 -9.18 -1.70
C GLU A 58 14.74 -9.48 -2.37
N LEU A 59 14.51 -8.92 -3.57
CA LEU A 59 13.24 -9.03 -4.30
C LEU A 59 12.76 -10.49 -4.51
N PRO A 60 13.60 -11.45 -4.98
CA PRO A 60 13.13 -12.82 -5.21
C PRO A 60 12.58 -13.49 -3.95
N LEU A 61 13.19 -13.20 -2.79
CA LEU A 61 12.75 -13.73 -1.51
C LEU A 61 11.35 -13.21 -1.14
N VAL A 62 11.08 -11.92 -1.33
CA VAL A 62 9.79 -11.31 -1.01
C VAL A 62 8.72 -11.74 -2.02
N LEU A 63 9.04 -11.83 -3.32
CA LEU A 63 8.10 -12.31 -4.34
C LEU A 63 7.67 -13.76 -4.10
N ALA A 64 8.61 -14.64 -3.73
CA ALA A 64 8.28 -16.02 -3.36
C ALA A 64 7.31 -16.08 -2.17
N ARG A 65 7.45 -15.17 -1.20
CA ARG A 65 6.54 -15.09 -0.06
C ARG A 65 5.15 -14.59 -0.46
N LEU A 66 5.08 -13.53 -1.27
CA LEU A 66 3.83 -13.01 -1.82
C LEU A 66 3.05 -14.07 -2.61
N GLY A 67 3.74 -14.84 -3.46
CA GLY A 67 3.14 -15.92 -4.23
C GLY A 67 2.48 -16.99 -3.36
N ARG A 68 3.10 -17.37 -2.23
CA ARG A 68 2.51 -18.33 -1.28
C ARG A 68 1.27 -17.80 -0.55
N HIS A 69 1.14 -16.49 -0.41
CA HIS A 69 -0.05 -15.85 0.16
C HIS A 69 -1.11 -15.51 -0.90
N GLY A 70 -0.81 -15.69 -2.20
CA GLY A 70 -1.71 -15.30 -3.28
C GLY A 70 -1.96 -13.78 -3.36
N ILE A 71 -0.98 -12.97 -2.95
CA ILE A 71 -1.12 -11.51 -2.93
C ILE A 71 -0.58 -10.93 -4.25
N ASP A 72 -1.40 -10.10 -4.90
CA ASP A 72 -1.03 -9.45 -6.15
C ASP A 72 0.05 -8.37 -5.92
N HIS A 73 0.87 -8.14 -6.95
CA HIS A 73 2.03 -7.25 -6.83
C HIS A 73 2.46 -6.59 -8.15
N PHE A 74 3.21 -5.51 -7.99
CA PHE A 74 3.82 -4.74 -9.07
C PHE A 74 5.21 -4.30 -8.64
N VAL A 75 6.21 -4.55 -9.49
CA VAL A 75 7.59 -4.12 -9.26
C VAL A 75 7.89 -2.94 -10.17
N GLN A 76 8.34 -1.85 -9.58
CA GLN A 76 8.91 -0.71 -10.27
C GLN A 76 10.43 -0.70 -10.05
N GLU A 77 11.17 -0.69 -11.16
CA GLU A 77 12.62 -0.49 -11.15
C GLU A 77 12.94 0.98 -10.81
N VAL A 78 13.71 1.20 -9.74
CA VAL A 78 14.13 2.56 -9.32
C VAL A 78 15.56 2.84 -9.75
N SER A 79 16.43 1.85 -9.56
CA SER A 79 17.82 1.88 -10.01
C SER A 79 18.31 0.44 -10.26
N PRO A 80 19.53 0.24 -10.78
CA PRO A 80 20.07 -1.11 -10.98
C PRO A 80 20.12 -1.95 -9.69
N VAL A 81 20.15 -1.31 -8.52
CA VAL A 81 20.30 -1.94 -7.21
C VAL A 81 19.05 -1.85 -6.33
N LYS A 82 18.09 -0.96 -6.63
CA LYS A 82 16.90 -0.73 -5.81
C LYS A 82 15.62 -0.83 -6.63
N VAL A 83 14.60 -1.41 -5.99
CA VAL A 83 13.26 -1.58 -6.57
C VAL A 83 12.20 -1.13 -5.58
N ASN A 84 11.09 -0.62 -6.10
CA ASN A 84 9.86 -0.42 -5.34
C ASN A 84 8.93 -1.60 -5.62
N LEU A 85 8.55 -2.32 -4.57
CA LEU A 85 7.59 -3.40 -4.62
C LEU A 85 6.27 -2.92 -4.04
N PHE A 86 5.26 -2.86 -4.90
CA PHE A 86 3.87 -2.64 -4.54
C PHE A 86 3.16 -3.99 -4.42
N PHE A 87 2.34 -4.17 -3.39
CA PHE A 87 1.53 -5.38 -3.24
C PHE A 87 0.27 -5.12 -2.43
N GLY A 88 -0.76 -5.94 -2.63
CA GLY A 88 -2.03 -5.82 -1.92
C GLY A 88 -3.22 -6.31 -2.74
N ARG A 89 -4.35 -5.59 -2.66
CA ARG A 89 -5.58 -5.94 -3.40
C ARG A 89 -5.36 -5.72 -4.90
N PRO A 90 -5.82 -6.64 -5.77
CA PRO A 90 -5.55 -6.57 -7.22
C PRO A 90 -5.94 -5.24 -7.88
N ALA A 91 -7.11 -4.69 -7.52
CA ALA A 91 -7.55 -3.40 -8.05
C ALA A 91 -6.61 -2.24 -7.67
N PHE A 92 -6.08 -2.25 -6.44
CA PHE A 92 -5.17 -1.20 -5.95
C PHE A 92 -3.80 -1.34 -6.62
N VAL A 93 -3.31 -2.56 -6.79
CA VAL A 93 -2.07 -2.86 -7.49
C VAL A 93 -2.17 -2.48 -8.97
N ALA A 94 -3.31 -2.72 -9.62
CA ALA A 94 -3.56 -2.32 -11.00
C ALA A 94 -3.50 -0.80 -11.18
N VAL A 95 -4.10 -0.02 -10.27
CA VAL A 95 -4.00 1.45 -10.30
C VAL A 95 -2.56 1.90 -10.05
N ALA A 96 -1.86 1.31 -9.07
CA ALA A 96 -0.46 1.64 -8.82
C ALA A 96 0.40 1.38 -10.07
N ARG A 97 0.21 0.25 -10.77
CA ARG A 97 0.89 -0.07 -12.03
C ARG A 97 0.61 0.96 -13.13
N ALA A 98 -0.61 1.45 -13.23
CA ALA A 98 -1.00 2.42 -14.25
C ALA A 98 -0.46 3.84 -13.96
N VAL A 99 -0.42 4.23 -12.68
CA VAL A 99 0.03 5.57 -12.26
C VAL A 99 1.55 5.66 -12.18
N VAL A 100 2.20 4.62 -11.66
CA VAL A 100 3.63 4.61 -11.34
C VAL A 100 4.45 4.18 -12.58
N THR A 101 4.37 5.01 -13.62
CA THR A 101 5.09 4.84 -14.89
C THR A 101 6.44 5.57 -14.93
N ARG A 102 6.70 6.38 -13.90
CA ARG A 102 7.88 7.24 -13.75
C ARG A 102 8.33 7.30 -12.28
N PRO A 103 9.52 7.83 -11.97
CA PRO A 103 9.98 7.98 -10.59
C PRO A 103 8.95 8.73 -9.73
N LEU A 104 8.74 8.27 -8.49
CA LEU A 104 7.66 8.77 -7.61
C LEU A 104 7.72 10.28 -7.34
N ASN A 105 8.93 10.85 -7.34
CA ASN A 105 9.15 12.30 -7.18
C ASN A 105 8.70 13.14 -8.38
N THR A 106 8.36 12.52 -9.52
CA THR A 106 7.91 13.19 -10.75
C THR A 106 6.43 12.97 -11.05
N LEU A 107 5.69 12.33 -10.14
CA LEU A 107 4.23 12.21 -10.26
C LEU A 107 3.57 13.58 -10.18
N THR A 108 2.47 13.78 -10.92
CA THR A 108 1.65 14.98 -10.80
C THR A 108 1.01 15.07 -9.41
N ALA A 109 0.43 16.21 -9.07
CA ALA A 109 -0.26 16.37 -7.80
C ALA A 109 -1.44 15.38 -7.68
N GLU A 110 -2.19 15.17 -8.76
CA GLU A 110 -3.31 14.22 -8.84
C GLU A 110 -2.84 12.78 -8.68
N GLU A 111 -1.76 12.39 -9.38
CA GLU A 111 -1.19 11.04 -9.31
C GLU A 111 -0.64 10.72 -7.91
N ASP A 112 0.05 11.67 -7.29
CA ASP A 112 0.55 11.55 -5.92
C ASP A 112 -0.59 11.47 -4.90
N PHE A 113 -1.65 12.26 -5.08
CA PHE A 113 -2.85 12.19 -4.24
C PHE A 113 -3.57 10.84 -4.36
N MET A 114 -3.74 10.33 -5.58
CA MET A 114 -4.32 9.01 -5.82
C MET A 114 -3.48 7.92 -5.15
N LEU A 115 -2.16 7.92 -5.40
CA LEU A 115 -1.27 6.91 -4.82
C LEU A 115 -1.23 6.99 -3.30
N GLY A 116 -1.17 8.19 -2.74
CA GLY A 116 -1.13 8.39 -1.30
C GLY A 116 -2.41 7.96 -0.59
N THR A 117 -3.56 8.19 -1.21
CA THR A 117 -4.85 7.70 -0.72
C THR A 117 -4.91 6.16 -0.74
N LEU A 118 -4.40 5.52 -1.80
CA LEU A 118 -4.36 4.05 -1.90
C LEU A 118 -3.42 3.42 -0.86
N LEU A 119 -2.31 4.08 -0.52
CA LEU A 119 -1.37 3.68 0.53
C LEU A 119 -1.91 3.89 1.95
N GLY A 120 -3.07 4.53 2.09
CA GLY A 120 -3.73 4.76 3.37
C GLY A 120 -3.19 5.96 4.15
N TYR A 121 -2.59 6.94 3.48
CA TYR A 121 -2.29 8.22 4.13
C TYR A 121 -3.57 8.93 4.54
N ASP A 122 -3.43 9.79 5.55
CA ASP A 122 -4.53 10.62 6.01
C ASP A 122 -5.07 11.51 4.89
N LYS A 123 -6.40 11.58 4.78
CA LYS A 123 -7.08 12.25 3.67
C LYS A 123 -6.92 13.77 3.77
N GLU A 124 -7.00 14.32 4.98
CA GLU A 124 -6.86 15.75 5.21
C GLU A 124 -5.44 16.20 4.83
N GLN A 125 -4.42 15.47 5.28
CA GLN A 125 -3.03 15.71 4.90
C GLN A 125 -2.80 15.59 3.38
N GLN A 126 -3.42 14.60 2.72
CA GLN A 126 -3.35 14.46 1.26
C GLN A 126 -4.02 15.64 0.55
N CYS A 127 -5.17 16.15 1.03
CA CYS A 127 -5.80 17.35 0.49
C CYS A 127 -4.88 18.58 0.59
N ARG A 128 -4.29 18.81 1.77
CA ARG A 128 -3.34 19.93 1.98
C ARG A 128 -2.15 19.81 1.02
N ARG A 129 -1.56 18.62 0.92
CA ARG A 129 -0.42 18.34 0.04
C ARG A 129 -0.77 18.52 -1.43
N TYR A 130 -1.94 18.06 -1.87
CA TYR A 130 -2.43 18.26 -3.23
C TYR A 130 -2.51 19.74 -3.58
N LEU A 131 -3.20 20.55 -2.75
CA LEU A 131 -3.36 21.99 -3.00
C LEU A 131 -2.01 22.72 -3.04
N GLY A 132 -1.10 22.37 -2.14
CA GLY A 132 0.26 22.92 -2.12
C GLY A 132 1.06 22.58 -3.39
N ARG A 133 0.98 21.34 -3.88
CA ARG A 133 1.70 20.91 -5.10
C ARG A 133 1.04 21.40 -6.40
N SER A 134 -0.27 21.63 -6.40
CA SER A 134 -1.03 22.05 -7.57
C SER A 134 -0.93 23.56 -7.85
N GLY A 135 -0.35 24.33 -6.93
CA GLY A 135 -0.35 25.80 -7.00
C GLY A 135 -1.74 26.43 -6.85
N ARG A 136 -2.75 25.66 -6.43
CA ARG A 136 -4.14 26.10 -6.30
C ARG A 136 -4.46 26.76 -4.96
N GLY A 137 -3.48 26.78 -4.04
CA GLY A 137 -3.62 27.36 -2.70
C GLY A 137 -4.66 26.62 -1.85
N GLN A 138 -4.55 26.72 -0.53
CA GLN A 138 -5.74 26.51 0.29
C GLN A 138 -6.61 27.77 0.16
N PRO A 139 -7.95 27.66 0.15
CA PRO A 139 -8.75 28.80 0.58
C PRO A 139 -8.23 29.14 1.98
N GLU A 140 -7.70 30.35 2.18
CA GLU A 140 -7.39 30.84 3.51
C GLU A 140 -8.61 30.55 4.39
N GLU A 141 -8.35 29.92 5.52
CA GLU A 141 -9.31 29.70 6.59
C GLU A 141 -10.08 31.01 6.78
N VAL A 142 -11.33 31.04 6.31
CA VAL A 142 -12.15 32.25 6.33
C VAL A 142 -12.09 32.77 7.76
N ALA A 143 -11.65 34.01 7.89
CA ALA A 143 -11.61 34.77 9.13
C ALA A 143 -12.98 34.76 9.84
N LEU A 144 -13.24 33.70 10.59
CA LEU A 144 -14.44 33.47 11.41
C LEU A 144 -13.99 33.32 12.86
N ALA A 145 -13.36 34.39 13.33
CA ALA A 145 -13.31 34.78 14.74
C ALA A 145 -13.34 36.31 14.81
N ALA A 146 -14.40 36.88 14.24
CA ALA A 146 -14.80 38.25 14.48
C ALA A 146 -16.31 38.25 14.74
N GLU A 147 -16.67 37.94 15.98
CA GLU A 147 -17.78 38.55 16.73
C GLU A 147 -17.48 38.43 18.23
#